data_AF-A0A819NH41-F1
#
_entry.id   AF-A0A819NH41-F1
#
_cell.length_a   1.000
_cell.length_b   1.000
_cell.length_c   1.000
_cell.angle_alpha   90.00
_cell.angle_beta   90.00
_cell.angle_gamma   90.00
#
_symmetry.space_group_name_H-M   'P 1'
#
loop_
_entity.id
_entity.type
_entity.pdbx_description
1 polymer ?
#
loop_
_entity_poly.entity_id
_entity_poly.type
_entity_poly.pdbx_seq_one_letter_code
_entity_poly.pdbx_strand_id
1 'polypeptide(L)'
;MPAIATIKNTLQKQRRKTRPSTPKSMEQLPYPLPEVYCKTKLGESFLLCDGPLGGVRSLVFSSYNDMIYLSQHENWYGDRTFYTCPSIFYQMHSIHTYYDGISTPCIFALLTGKNEQIYTNLFTVIFKKMFKFRLPIRLRTITIDFELAVYNVFTKNYPTQVVESLFRKFVDLGLKTAYKNDENLREWFRSFAALSLLPLNHMLWVLQCLIRTRPVSKH
;
A
#
# COMPACT_ATOMS: atom_id res chain seq x y z
N MET A 1 -8.39 20.61 -31.61
CA MET A 1 -7.48 19.56 -31.06
C MET A 1 -8.34 18.40 -30.56
N PRO A 2 -7.91 17.13 -30.70
CA PRO A 2 -8.68 16.00 -30.16
C PRO A 2 -8.74 16.05 -28.63
N ALA A 3 -9.82 15.51 -28.05
CA ALA A 3 -9.99 15.46 -26.60
C ALA A 3 -8.89 14.60 -25.93
N ILE A 4 -8.47 15.01 -24.72
CA ILE A 4 -7.41 14.33 -23.94
C ILE A 4 -7.70 12.84 -23.76
N ALA A 5 -8.97 12.47 -23.55
CA ALA A 5 -9.40 11.07 -23.46
C ALA A 5 -9.10 10.26 -24.73
N THR A 6 -9.30 10.87 -25.91
CA THR A 6 -9.02 10.26 -27.21
C THR A 6 -7.51 10.06 -27.42
N ILE A 7 -6.70 11.05 -27.03
CA ILE A 7 -5.23 10.95 -27.07
C ILE A 7 -4.75 9.82 -26.15
N LYS A 8 -5.28 9.75 -24.92
CA LYS A 8 -4.97 8.70 -23.94
C LYS A 8 -5.30 7.30 -24.47
N ASN A 9 -6.47 7.14 -25.09
CA ASN A 9 -6.89 5.86 -25.66
C ASN A 9 -6.03 5.44 -26.85
N THR A 10 -5.67 6.39 -27.73
CA THR A 10 -4.78 6.12 -28.87
C THR A 10 -3.38 5.71 -28.40
N LEU A 11 -2.83 6.39 -27.39
CA LEU A 11 -1.56 6.01 -26.76
C LEU A 11 -1.61 4.62 -26.13
N GLN A 12 -2.69 4.29 -25.40
CA GLN A 12 -2.87 2.95 -24.82
C GLN A 12 -2.98 1.88 -25.91
N LYS A 13 -3.72 2.13 -27.00
CA LYS A 13 -3.82 1.20 -28.14
C LYS A 13 -2.46 0.94 -28.78
N GLN A 14 -1.64 1.97 -29.01
CA GLN A 14 -0.30 1.78 -29.56
C GLN A 14 0.61 1.00 -28.60
N ARG A 15 0.57 1.31 -27.29
CA ARG A 15 1.33 0.57 -26.27
C ARG A 15 0.91 -0.91 -26.15
N ARG A 16 -0.35 -1.25 -26.46
CA ARG A 16 -0.82 -2.65 -26.45
C ARG A 16 -0.23 -3.48 -27.58
N LYS A 17 0.16 -2.87 -28.72
CA LYS A 17 0.77 -3.61 -29.84
C LYS A 17 2.15 -4.19 -29.52
N THR A 18 2.88 -3.56 -28.59
CA THR A 18 4.24 -3.98 -28.21
C THR A 18 4.29 -4.73 -26.88
N ARG A 19 3.15 -4.89 -26.20
CA ARG A 19 3.06 -5.60 -24.93
C ARG A 19 2.42 -6.97 -25.15
N PRO A 20 2.94 -8.04 -24.52
CA PRO A 20 2.26 -9.32 -24.54
C PRO A 20 0.90 -9.23 -23.86
N SER A 21 0.01 -10.16 -24.22
CA SER A 21 -1.29 -10.28 -23.57
C SER A 21 -1.14 -10.46 -22.07
N THR A 22 -1.93 -9.72 -21.30
CA THR A 22 -1.98 -9.88 -19.85
C THR A 22 -2.44 -11.30 -19.51
N PRO A 23 -1.71 -12.04 -18.66
CA PRO A 23 -2.12 -13.37 -18.24
C PRO A 23 -3.47 -13.31 -17.53
N LYS A 24 -4.34 -14.27 -17.83
CA LYS A 24 -5.69 -14.38 -17.26
C LYS A 24 -5.76 -15.34 -16.07
N SER A 25 -4.76 -16.19 -15.91
CA SER A 25 -4.61 -17.12 -14.79
C SER A 25 -3.15 -17.24 -14.37
N MET A 26 -2.88 -17.82 -13.20
CA MET A 26 -1.52 -17.96 -12.67
C MET A 26 -0.67 -18.92 -13.51
N GLU A 27 -1.30 -19.92 -14.13
CA GLU A 27 -0.65 -20.92 -15.00
C GLU A 27 -0.15 -20.31 -16.31
N GLN A 28 -0.78 -19.22 -16.77
CA GLN A 28 -0.36 -18.48 -17.96
C GLN A 28 0.84 -17.55 -17.69
N LEU A 29 1.18 -17.32 -16.42
CA LEU A 29 2.35 -16.52 -16.06
C LEU A 29 3.58 -17.44 -16.09
N PRO A 30 4.59 -17.20 -16.96
CA PRO A 30 5.75 -18.10 -17.04
C PRO A 30 6.49 -18.18 -15.71
N TYR A 31 6.96 -19.37 -15.32
CA TYR A 31 7.74 -19.61 -14.11
C TYR A 31 9.05 -20.34 -14.46
N PRO A 32 10.23 -19.75 -14.17
CA PRO A 32 10.43 -18.42 -13.59
C PRO A 32 10.01 -17.29 -14.55
N LEU A 33 9.82 -16.09 -13.99
CA LEU A 33 9.52 -14.89 -14.77
C LEU A 33 10.62 -14.63 -15.84
N PRO A 34 10.26 -14.26 -17.09
CA PRO A 34 11.25 -13.94 -18.12
C PRO A 34 12.17 -12.80 -17.72
N GLU A 35 13.46 -12.89 -18.09
CA GLU A 35 14.51 -11.97 -17.65
C GLU A 35 14.22 -10.49 -17.94
N VAL A 36 13.53 -10.18 -19.04
CA VAL A 36 13.12 -8.82 -19.41
C VAL A 36 12.25 -8.15 -18.34
N TYR A 37 11.50 -8.93 -17.55
CA TYR A 37 10.67 -8.44 -16.44
C TYR A 37 11.39 -8.49 -15.09
N CYS A 38 12.55 -9.12 -15.04
CA CYS A 38 13.38 -9.22 -13.85
C CYS A 38 14.39 -8.07 -13.74
N LYS A 39 14.46 -7.19 -14.74
CA LYS A 39 15.43 -6.10 -14.84
C LYS A 39 14.77 -4.72 -14.97
N THR A 40 15.49 -3.69 -14.53
CA THR A 40 15.13 -2.29 -14.79
C THR A 40 15.37 -1.96 -16.27
N LYS A 41 14.92 -0.78 -16.71
CA LYS A 41 15.23 -0.29 -18.08
C LYS A 41 16.73 -0.10 -18.34
N LEU A 42 17.52 0.02 -17.28
CA LEU A 42 18.99 0.12 -17.33
C LEU A 42 19.67 -1.25 -17.25
N GLY A 43 18.89 -2.35 -17.19
CA GLY A 43 19.42 -3.72 -17.14
C GLY A 43 19.80 -4.20 -15.73
N GLU A 44 19.53 -3.41 -14.69
CA GLU A 44 19.85 -3.77 -13.31
C GLU A 44 18.84 -4.79 -12.77
N SER A 45 19.27 -5.63 -11.83
CA SER A 45 18.38 -6.62 -11.21
C SER A 45 17.26 -5.93 -10.42
N PHE A 46 16.01 -6.37 -10.64
CA PHE A 46 14.80 -5.76 -10.08
C PHE A 46 13.89 -6.78 -9.39
N LEU A 47 13.88 -8.05 -9.82
CA LEU A 47 13.10 -9.09 -9.16
C LEU A 47 13.84 -9.63 -7.92
N LEU A 48 13.25 -9.44 -6.74
CA LEU A 48 13.76 -9.98 -5.49
C LEU A 48 13.30 -11.42 -5.24
N CYS A 49 12.03 -11.71 -5.57
CA CYS A 49 11.40 -13.02 -5.35
C CYS A 49 10.34 -13.29 -6.41
N ASP A 50 10.38 -14.49 -6.98
CA ASP A 50 9.30 -15.12 -7.72
C ASP A 50 9.11 -16.51 -7.11
N GLY A 51 8.10 -16.66 -6.25
CA GLY A 51 7.95 -17.87 -5.47
C GLY A 51 6.82 -17.82 -4.46
N PRO A 52 6.59 -18.91 -3.71
CA PRO A 52 5.45 -19.01 -2.82
C PRO A 52 5.63 -18.14 -1.57
N LEU A 53 4.72 -17.19 -1.36
CA LEU A 53 4.51 -16.53 -0.08
C LEU A 53 3.18 -17.07 0.47
N GLY A 54 3.20 -17.76 1.61
CA GLY A 54 2.00 -18.42 2.15
C GLY A 54 1.42 -19.53 1.26
N GLY A 55 2.26 -20.22 0.48
CA GLY A 55 1.88 -21.38 -0.34
C GLY A 55 1.46 -21.06 -1.78
N VAL A 56 1.30 -19.79 -2.13
CA VAL A 56 0.91 -19.37 -3.49
C VAL A 56 1.92 -18.36 -4.06
N ARG A 57 2.19 -18.47 -5.36
CA ARG A 57 3.19 -17.66 -6.08
C ARG A 57 2.91 -16.17 -5.94
N SER A 58 3.87 -15.43 -5.44
CA SER A 58 3.89 -13.98 -5.35
C SER A 58 5.18 -13.43 -5.95
N LEU A 59 5.15 -12.18 -6.40
CA LEU A 59 6.31 -11.50 -6.99
C LEU A 59 6.70 -10.30 -6.13
N VAL A 60 7.99 -10.14 -5.85
CA VAL A 60 8.52 -9.01 -5.10
C VAL A 60 9.61 -8.35 -5.91
N PHE A 61 9.51 -7.03 -6.08
CA PHE A 61 10.40 -6.22 -6.88
C PHE A 61 10.99 -5.06 -6.09
N SER A 62 12.26 -4.79 -6.32
CA SER A 62 12.99 -3.61 -5.83
C SER A 62 14.34 -3.56 -6.53
N SER A 63 14.82 -2.36 -6.88
CA SER A 63 16.20 -2.21 -7.33
C SER A 63 17.15 -2.18 -6.13
N TYR A 64 18.44 -2.40 -6.38
CA TYR A 64 19.45 -2.26 -5.32
C TYR A 64 19.47 -0.85 -4.71
N ASN A 65 19.34 0.19 -5.54
CA ASN A 65 19.31 1.58 -5.10
C ASN A 65 18.09 1.88 -4.24
N ASP A 66 16.91 1.37 -4.62
CA ASP A 66 15.69 1.51 -3.83
C ASP A 66 15.82 0.81 -2.47
N MET A 67 16.46 -0.36 -2.43
CA MET A 67 16.73 -1.05 -1.17
C MET A 67 17.69 -0.28 -0.28
N ILE A 68 18.77 0.31 -0.83
CA ILE A 68 19.67 1.19 -0.08
C ILE A 68 18.88 2.37 0.50
N TYR A 69 18.09 3.03 -0.35
CA TYR A 69 17.32 4.19 0.05
C TYR A 69 16.36 3.83 1.19
N LEU A 70 15.60 2.75 1.04
CA LEU A 70 14.68 2.25 2.07
C LEU A 70 15.40 1.94 3.39
N SER A 71 16.57 1.29 3.32
CA SER A 71 17.29 0.79 4.50
C SER A 71 17.84 1.92 5.38
N GLN A 72 18.13 3.08 4.79
CA GLN A 72 18.65 4.26 5.49
C GLN A 72 17.57 5.04 6.27
N HIS A 73 16.29 4.82 5.98
CA HIS A 73 15.19 5.57 6.57
C HIS A 73 14.58 4.83 7.76
N GLU A 74 14.21 5.61 8.78
CA GLU A 74 13.63 5.10 10.02
C GLU A 74 12.12 4.85 9.92
N ASN A 75 11.44 5.53 9.00
CA ASN A 75 9.98 5.48 8.88
C ASN A 75 9.60 4.89 7.52
N TRP A 76 8.93 3.75 7.54
CA TRP A 76 8.41 3.08 6.35
C TRP A 76 6.89 3.21 6.28
N TYR A 77 6.37 3.22 5.06
CA TYR A 77 4.94 3.32 4.82
C TYR A 77 4.50 2.19 3.89
N GLY A 78 3.50 1.42 4.29
CA GLY A 78 2.88 0.39 3.46
C GLY A 78 1.59 0.90 2.84
N ASP A 79 1.53 0.90 1.51
CA ASP A 79 0.32 1.25 0.75
C ASP A 79 -0.17 0.01 -0.01
N ARG A 80 -1.49 -0.21 0.00
CA ARG A 80 -2.14 -1.36 -0.64
C ARG A 80 -3.14 -0.87 -1.67
N THR A 81 -2.86 -1.20 -2.92
CA THR A 81 -3.70 -0.80 -4.06
C THR A 81 -4.33 -2.01 -4.73
N PHE A 82 -5.65 -2.05 -4.77
CA PHE A 82 -6.42 -3.09 -5.47
C PHE A 82 -6.70 -2.71 -6.94
N TYR A 83 -6.95 -1.43 -7.22
CA TYR A 83 -7.40 -0.95 -8.54
C TYR A 83 -6.38 -1.14 -9.67
N THR A 84 -5.10 -1.19 -9.33
CA THR A 84 -3.97 -1.31 -10.28
C THR A 84 -3.39 -2.71 -10.33
N CYS A 85 -3.90 -3.65 -9.52
CA CYS A 85 -3.41 -5.01 -9.42
C CYS A 85 -3.93 -5.87 -10.60
N PRO A 86 -3.07 -6.62 -11.30
CA PRO A 86 -3.53 -7.63 -12.27
C PRO A 86 -4.45 -8.66 -11.59
N SER A 87 -5.54 -9.06 -12.24
CA SER A 87 -6.57 -9.93 -11.66
C SER A 87 -6.09 -11.32 -11.21
N ILE A 88 -4.91 -11.74 -11.68
CA ILE A 88 -4.27 -12.99 -11.26
C ILE A 88 -3.63 -12.88 -9.86
N PHE A 89 -3.48 -11.67 -9.32
CA PHE A 89 -3.04 -11.39 -7.96
C PHE A 89 -4.18 -10.77 -7.16
N TYR A 90 -4.17 -11.00 -5.85
CA TYR A 90 -5.19 -10.45 -4.95
C TYR A 90 -4.96 -8.95 -4.71
N GLN A 91 -3.71 -8.53 -4.58
CA GLN A 91 -3.36 -7.13 -4.31
C GLN A 91 -1.94 -6.79 -4.73
N MET A 92 -1.71 -5.50 -4.96
CA MET A 92 -0.39 -4.90 -5.04
C MET A 92 -0.13 -4.16 -3.74
N HIS A 93 0.97 -4.50 -3.07
CA HIS A 93 1.45 -3.83 -1.86
C HIS A 93 2.77 -3.14 -2.18
N SER A 94 2.87 -1.85 -1.89
CA SER A 94 4.10 -1.08 -2.01
C SER A 94 4.61 -0.65 -0.65
N ILE A 95 5.94 -0.56 -0.52
CA ILE A 95 6.60 -0.05 0.68
C ILE A 95 7.38 1.19 0.26
N HIS A 96 7.17 2.26 1.00
CA HIS A 96 7.67 3.59 0.70
C HIS A 96 8.49 4.13 1.86
N THR A 97 9.35 5.08 1.55
CA THR A 97 9.87 6.06 2.51
C THR A 97 9.30 7.43 2.18
N TYR A 98 9.24 8.29 3.19
CA TYR A 98 8.89 9.69 3.01
C TYR A 98 10.06 10.56 3.45
N TYR A 99 10.55 11.39 2.53
CA TYR A 99 11.64 12.32 2.80
C TYR A 99 11.39 13.61 2.02
N ASP A 100 11.57 14.75 2.69
CA ASP A 100 11.46 16.09 2.12
C ASP A 100 10.18 16.32 1.28
N GLY A 101 9.02 15.95 1.83
CA GLY A 101 7.75 16.14 1.13
C GLY A 101 7.39 15.04 0.12
N ILE A 102 8.30 14.11 -0.16
CA ILE A 102 8.17 13.16 -1.26
C ILE A 102 8.04 11.73 -0.73
N SER A 103 6.93 11.07 -1.09
CA SER A 103 6.75 9.63 -0.89
C SER A 103 7.40 8.86 -2.05
N THR A 104 8.41 8.07 -1.74
CA THR A 104 9.17 7.30 -2.73
C THR A 104 8.90 5.80 -2.56
N PRO A 105 8.24 5.13 -3.52
CA PRO A 105 8.07 3.69 -3.48
C PRO A 105 9.41 2.99 -3.71
N CYS A 106 9.78 2.09 -2.81
CA CYS A 106 11.04 1.36 -2.87
C CYS A 106 10.85 -0.13 -3.18
N ILE A 107 9.74 -0.71 -2.73
CA ILE A 107 9.42 -2.12 -2.95
C ILE A 107 8.00 -2.24 -3.49
N PHE A 108 7.82 -3.13 -4.45
CA PHE A 108 6.52 -3.51 -4.99
C PHE A 108 6.31 -5.01 -4.86
N ALA A 109 5.20 -5.42 -4.28
CA ALA A 109 4.85 -6.82 -4.11
C ALA A 109 3.48 -7.12 -4.72
N LEU A 110 3.43 -8.07 -5.63
CA LEU A 110 2.20 -8.65 -6.16
C LEU A 110 1.89 -9.91 -5.36
N LEU A 111 0.86 -9.83 -4.52
CA LEU A 111 0.51 -10.87 -3.55
C LEU A 111 -0.80 -11.56 -3.96
N THR A 112 -0.85 -12.87 -3.79
CA THR A 112 -2.04 -13.70 -4.06
C THR A 112 -2.97 -13.84 -2.86
N GLY A 113 -2.71 -13.12 -1.77
CA GLY A 113 -3.58 -13.07 -0.60
C GLY A 113 -3.13 -11.99 0.38
N LYS A 114 -3.79 -11.97 1.55
CA LYS A 114 -3.62 -10.96 2.60
C LYS A 114 -3.50 -11.52 4.03
N ASN A 115 -3.20 -12.81 4.15
CA ASN A 115 -3.08 -13.45 5.47
C ASN A 115 -1.72 -13.13 6.12
N GLU A 116 -1.62 -13.37 7.44
CA GLU A 116 -0.41 -13.08 8.23
C GLU A 116 0.83 -13.80 7.68
N GLN A 117 0.69 -15.05 7.25
CA GLN A 117 1.80 -15.83 6.71
C GLN A 117 2.41 -15.22 5.44
N ILE A 118 1.57 -14.70 4.54
CA ILE A 118 2.03 -14.02 3.31
C ILE A 118 2.88 -12.80 3.67
N TYR A 119 2.43 -11.99 4.63
CA TYR A 119 3.16 -10.81 5.07
C TYR A 119 4.43 -11.14 5.82
N THR A 120 4.42 -12.14 6.71
CA THR A 120 5.62 -12.65 7.37
C THR A 120 6.67 -13.06 6.34
N ASN A 121 6.26 -13.81 5.31
CA ASN A 121 7.17 -14.25 4.26
C ASN A 121 7.66 -13.09 3.39
N LEU A 122 6.80 -12.11 3.08
CA LEU A 122 7.18 -10.90 2.34
C LEU A 122 8.31 -10.15 3.07
N PHE A 123 8.12 -9.80 4.34
CA PHE A 123 9.14 -9.09 5.09
C PHE A 123 10.39 -9.93 5.34
N THR A 124 10.23 -11.25 5.50
CA THR A 124 11.38 -12.18 5.54
C THR A 124 12.21 -12.12 4.26
N VAL A 125 11.59 -12.10 3.08
CA VAL A 125 12.29 -11.96 1.80
C VAL A 125 13.06 -10.62 1.74
N ILE A 126 12.41 -9.53 2.15
CA ILE A 126 12.99 -8.19 2.13
C ILE A 126 14.21 -8.12 3.05
N PHE A 127 14.07 -8.53 4.32
CA PHE A 127 15.17 -8.48 5.28
C PHE A 127 16.31 -9.44 4.92
N LYS A 128 16.02 -10.64 4.40
CA LYS A 128 17.06 -11.55 3.88
C LYS A 128 17.84 -10.91 2.74
N LYS A 129 17.18 -10.18 1.84
CA LYS A 129 17.84 -9.45 0.75
C LYS A 129 18.68 -8.27 1.28
N MET A 130 18.16 -7.47 2.21
CA MET A 130 18.92 -6.40 2.86
C MET A 130 20.17 -6.93 3.56
N PHE A 131 20.04 -8.04 4.30
CA PHE A 131 21.16 -8.71 4.96
C PHE A 131 22.21 -9.21 3.95
N LYS A 132 21.76 -9.87 2.87
CA LYS A 132 22.65 -10.33 1.78
C LYS A 132 23.42 -9.16 1.15
N PHE A 133 22.78 -8.00 1.02
CA PHE A 133 23.38 -6.78 0.49
C PHE A 133 24.16 -5.98 1.53
N ARG A 134 24.25 -6.45 2.78
CA ARG A 134 24.91 -5.78 3.92
C ARG A 134 24.39 -4.36 4.15
N LEU A 135 23.10 -4.16 3.94
CA LEU A 135 22.43 -2.87 4.14
C LEU A 135 22.07 -2.66 5.62
N PRO A 136 22.24 -1.45 6.16
CA PRO A 136 21.78 -1.15 7.51
C PRO A 136 20.24 -1.15 7.53
N ILE A 137 19.62 -1.69 8.57
CA ILE A 137 18.16 -1.62 8.74
C ILE A 137 17.89 -0.59 9.84
N ARG A 138 17.63 0.68 9.46
CA ARG A 138 17.34 1.77 10.40
C ARG A 138 15.87 1.87 10.79
N LEU A 139 15.03 0.96 10.31
CA LEU A 139 13.59 0.94 10.56
C LEU A 139 13.28 1.05 12.05
N ARG A 140 12.58 2.13 12.43
CA ARG A 140 12.02 2.37 13.76
C ARG A 140 10.51 2.26 13.77
N THR A 141 9.85 2.79 12.74
CA THR A 141 8.39 2.78 12.66
C THR A 141 7.94 2.36 11.27
N ILE A 142 6.81 1.64 11.23
CA ILE A 142 6.10 1.38 9.99
C ILE A 142 4.63 1.77 10.15
N THR A 143 4.13 2.52 9.17
CA THR A 143 2.73 2.95 9.07
C THR A 143 2.07 2.22 7.91
N ILE A 144 0.98 1.52 8.17
CA ILE A 144 0.30 0.68 7.17
C ILE A 144 -1.19 0.80 7.39
N ASP A 145 -1.95 0.82 6.30
CA ASP A 145 -3.41 0.73 6.36
C ASP A 145 -3.83 -0.53 7.11
N PHE A 146 -4.70 -0.38 8.12
CA PHE A 146 -5.11 -1.44 9.06
C PHE A 146 -5.30 -2.80 8.38
N GLU A 147 -4.36 -3.70 8.63
CA GLU A 147 -4.47 -5.12 8.37
C GLU A 147 -3.89 -5.86 9.56
N LEU A 148 -4.78 -6.56 10.29
CA LEU A 148 -4.42 -7.32 11.49
C LEU A 148 -3.24 -8.27 11.24
N ALA A 149 -3.21 -8.86 10.05
CA ALA A 149 -2.13 -9.72 9.58
C ALA A 149 -0.77 -9.01 9.57
N VAL A 150 -0.69 -7.79 9.00
CA VAL A 150 0.57 -7.05 8.95
C VAL A 150 0.97 -6.52 10.33
N TYR A 151 -0.02 -6.08 11.11
CA TYR A 151 0.17 -5.65 12.50
C TYR A 151 0.82 -6.73 13.38
N ASN A 152 0.33 -7.97 13.29
CA ASN A 152 0.87 -9.08 14.07
C ASN A 152 2.33 -9.40 13.73
N VAL A 153 2.74 -9.21 12.47
CA VAL A 153 4.12 -9.44 12.02
C VAL A 153 5.08 -8.42 12.63
N PHE A 154 4.67 -7.15 12.65
CA PHE A 154 5.55 -6.08 13.12
C PHE A 154 5.51 -5.88 14.62
N THR A 155 4.38 -6.02 15.29
CA THR A 155 4.33 -5.85 16.76
C THR A 155 5.16 -6.88 17.53
N LYS A 156 5.45 -8.04 16.91
CA LYS A 156 6.40 -9.02 17.46
C LYS A 156 7.86 -8.58 17.36
N ASN A 157 8.21 -7.68 16.43
CA ASN A 157 9.60 -7.44 16.03
C ASN A 157 10.04 -5.96 16.02
N TYR A 158 9.12 -4.99 15.93
CA TYR A 158 9.39 -3.56 15.75
C TYR A 158 8.27 -2.65 16.33
N PRO A 159 8.60 -1.42 16.77
CA PRO A 159 7.59 -0.42 17.13
C PRO A 159 6.69 -0.12 15.93
N THR A 160 5.40 -0.43 16.04
CA THR A 160 4.45 -0.35 14.92
C THR A 160 3.35 0.64 15.25
N GLN A 161 3.15 1.65 14.40
CA GLN A 161 2.03 2.57 14.53
C GLN A 161 1.01 2.25 13.44
N VAL A 162 -0.12 1.64 13.86
CA VAL A 162 -1.22 1.40 12.94
C VAL A 162 -2.12 2.61 12.92
N VAL A 163 -2.34 3.15 11.72
CA VAL A 163 -3.36 4.17 11.50
C VAL A 163 -4.61 3.43 11.04
N GLU A 164 -5.55 3.22 11.97
CA GLU A 164 -6.86 2.72 11.61
C GLU A 164 -7.59 3.82 10.83
N SER A 165 -8.03 3.53 9.60
CA SER A 165 -8.81 4.50 8.85
C SER A 165 -10.11 4.75 9.62
N LEU A 166 -10.30 5.97 10.14
CA LEU A 166 -11.51 6.38 10.87
C LEU A 166 -12.80 5.99 10.12
N PHE A 167 -12.74 5.96 8.78
CA PHE A 167 -13.87 5.59 7.94
C PHE A 167 -14.23 4.10 8.00
N ARG A 168 -13.27 3.18 8.19
CA ARG A 168 -13.60 1.76 8.42
C ARG A 168 -14.36 1.59 9.72
N LYS A 169 -13.88 2.20 10.81
CA LYS A 169 -14.60 2.17 12.09
C LYS A 169 -16.01 2.77 11.96
N PHE A 170 -16.14 3.84 11.18
CA PHE A 170 -17.42 4.44 10.85
C PHE A 170 -18.37 3.49 10.11
N VAL A 171 -17.85 2.73 9.15
CA VAL A 171 -18.60 1.71 8.41
C VAL A 171 -18.98 0.52 9.30
N ASP A 172 -18.08 0.04 10.15
CA ASP A 172 -18.32 -1.08 11.08
C ASP A 172 -19.41 -0.76 12.10
N LEU A 173 -19.57 0.52 12.45
CA LEU A 173 -20.67 1.02 13.27
C LEU A 173 -22.03 1.09 12.53
N GLY A 174 -22.10 0.60 11.29
CA GLY A 174 -23.32 0.58 10.48
C GLY A 174 -23.66 1.93 9.83
N LEU A 175 -22.80 2.94 9.95
CA LEU A 175 -23.10 4.32 9.53
C LEU A 175 -22.84 4.56 8.03
N LYS A 176 -22.50 3.53 7.24
CA LYS A 176 -22.19 3.66 5.82
C LYS A 176 -23.35 4.23 4.99
N THR A 177 -24.57 3.81 5.28
CA THR A 177 -25.77 4.28 4.58
C THR A 177 -26.12 5.70 5.01
N ALA A 178 -26.05 5.98 6.32
CA ALA A 178 -26.26 7.32 6.86
C ALA A 178 -25.24 8.32 6.29
N TYR A 179 -23.96 7.96 6.17
CA TYR A 179 -22.93 8.81 5.56
C TYR A 179 -23.23 9.26 4.13
N LYS A 180 -23.87 8.39 3.34
CA LYS A 180 -24.24 8.69 1.96
C LYS A 180 -25.41 9.67 1.90
N ASN A 181 -26.37 9.50 2.79
CA ASN A 181 -27.67 10.15 2.72
C ASN A 181 -27.77 11.41 3.61
N ASP A 182 -26.89 11.55 4.60
CA ASP A 182 -26.86 12.66 5.54
C ASP A 182 -25.59 13.50 5.34
N GLU A 183 -25.79 14.71 4.82
CA GLU A 183 -24.73 15.69 4.58
C GLU A 183 -24.11 16.21 5.87
N ASN A 184 -24.90 16.45 6.91
CA ASN A 184 -24.42 16.95 8.20
C ASN A 184 -23.53 15.90 8.88
N LEU A 185 -23.93 14.63 8.81
CA LEU A 185 -23.11 13.52 9.31
C LEU A 185 -21.79 13.40 8.55
N ARG A 186 -21.82 13.60 7.23
CA ARG A 186 -20.64 13.57 6.37
C ARG A 186 -19.67 14.71 6.67
N GLU A 187 -20.17 15.94 6.82
CA GLU A 187 -19.37 17.11 7.20
C GLU A 187 -18.80 16.98 8.61
N TRP A 188 -19.60 16.49 9.56
CA TRP A 188 -19.15 16.20 10.92
C TRP A 188 -18.03 15.16 10.93
N PHE A 189 -18.19 14.05 10.20
CA PHE A 189 -17.17 13.02 10.09
C PHE A 189 -15.88 13.52 9.44
N ARG A 190 -15.98 14.35 8.38
CA ARG A 190 -14.80 14.97 7.75
C ARG A 190 -14.08 15.92 8.70
N SER A 191 -14.82 16.70 9.47
CA SER A 191 -14.27 17.60 10.49
C SER A 191 -13.58 16.82 11.62
N PHE A 192 -14.17 15.69 12.03
CA PHE A 192 -13.57 14.76 12.98
C PHE A 192 -12.29 14.10 12.43
N ALA A 193 -12.30 13.68 11.16
CA ALA A 193 -11.13 13.12 10.50
C ALA A 193 -10.00 14.14 10.30
N ALA A 194 -10.33 15.43 10.22
CA ALA A 194 -9.38 16.54 10.11
C ALA A 194 -8.77 16.98 11.45
N LEU A 195 -9.20 16.41 12.59
CA LEU A 195 -8.64 16.75 13.91
C LEU A 195 -7.12 16.58 13.98
N SER A 196 -6.59 15.58 13.26
CA SER A 196 -5.14 15.32 13.19
C SER A 196 -4.35 16.40 12.45
N LEU A 197 -5.02 17.32 11.76
CA LEU A 197 -4.41 18.46 11.05
C LEU A 197 -4.32 19.72 11.91
N LEU A 198 -4.92 19.72 13.11
CA LEU A 198 -4.91 20.86 14.00
C LEU A 198 -3.64 20.88 14.87
N PRO A 199 -3.12 22.07 15.22
CA PRO A 199 -2.11 22.21 16.24
C PRO A 199 -2.55 21.59 17.58
N LEU A 200 -1.62 20.99 18.32
CA LEU A 200 -1.91 20.19 19.53
C LEU A 200 -2.73 20.96 20.57
N ASN A 201 -2.49 22.27 20.71
CA ASN A 201 -3.17 23.16 21.64
C ASN A 201 -4.65 23.40 21.30
N HIS A 202 -5.08 23.15 20.05
CA HIS A 202 -6.48 23.29 19.62
C HIS A 202 -7.23 21.96 19.54
N MET A 203 -6.53 20.82 19.51
CA MET A 203 -7.16 19.51 19.34
C MET A 203 -8.23 19.19 20.41
N LEU A 204 -7.92 19.41 21.70
CA LEU A 204 -8.84 19.08 22.79
C LEU A 204 -10.13 19.90 22.72
N TRP A 205 -10.01 21.20 22.42
CA TRP A 205 -11.15 22.09 22.31
C TRP A 205 -12.04 21.73 21.11
N VAL A 206 -11.45 21.53 19.93
CA VAL A 206 -12.22 21.16 18.73
C VAL A 206 -12.86 19.78 18.88
N LEU A 207 -12.17 18.82 19.51
CA LEU A 207 -12.75 17.50 19.80
C LEU A 207 -13.99 17.62 20.69
N GLN A 208 -13.94 18.44 21.75
CA GLN A 208 -15.09 18.68 22.62
C GLN A 208 -16.25 19.35 21.87
N CYS A 209 -15.96 20.32 21.00
CA CYS A 209 -16.97 20.94 20.13
C CYS A 209 -17.62 19.90 19.22
N LEU A 210 -16.84 19.06 18.54
CA LEU A 210 -17.36 18.01 17.66
C LEU A 210 -18.21 16.98 18.41
N ILE A 211 -17.82 16.59 19.63
CA ILE A 211 -18.65 15.69 20.46
C ILE A 211 -20.01 16.32 20.75
N ARG A 212 -20.05 17.62 21.06
CA ARG A 212 -21.31 18.35 21.35
C ARG A 212 -22.17 18.56 20.12
N THR A 213 -21.57 18.76 18.95
CA THR A 213 -22.28 18.99 17.68
C THR A 213 -22.51 17.70 16.90
N ARG A 214 -22.39 16.53 17.54
CA ARG A 214 -22.61 15.24 16.90
C ARG A 214 -24.05 15.17 16.35
N PRO A 215 -24.25 14.96 15.04
CA PRO A 215 -25.58 14.84 14.47
C PRO A 215 -26.27 13.57 14.99
N VAL A 216 -27.56 13.69 15.31
CA VAL A 216 -28.38 12.57 15.77
C VAL A 216 -28.84 11.78 14.55
N SER A 217 -28.37 10.54 14.43
CA SER A 217 -28.84 9.59 13.42
C SER A 217 -30.34 9.39 13.58
N LYS A 218 -31.15 9.87 12.63
CA LYS A 218 -32.54 9.45 12.49
C LYS A 218 -32.51 8.01 11.95
N HIS A 219 -32.64 7.04 12.87
CA HIS A 219 -32.88 5.65 12.51
C HIS A 219 -34.28 5.47 11.94
#